data_AF-A0A9K3PJS0-F1
#
_entry.id   AF-A0A9K3PJS0-F1
#
_cell.length_a   1.000
_cell.length_b   1.000
_cell.length_c   1.000
_cell.angle_alpha   90.00
_cell.angle_beta   90.00
_cell.angle_gamma   90.00
#
_symmetry.space_group_name_H-M   'P 1'
#
loop_
_entity.id
_entity.type
_entity.pdbx_description
1 polymer ?
#
loop_
_entity_poly.entity_id
_entity_poly.type
_entity_poly.pdbx_seq_one_letter_code
_entity_poly.pdbx_strand_id
1 'polypeptide(L)'
;MVKHGRNKKRRAGRIGRTKLKNKHSFRRWDPKPQIADAVVRQHWDPSKSPSVNLANLGLVARPNDDAKNIAPSQRIQPATNVNVVELFDIPDSDELREQKRQRRCPLKEEDQKYIVKCLAKYGDDYGKAFRDTKINYMQHTENQLRKMGARFLLLNKEQRVVDVPEKVKALVKTVEQ
;
A
#
# COMPACT_ATOMS: atom_id res chain seq x y z
N MET A 1 -37.89 27.80 41.05
CA MET A 1 -37.86 27.52 39.59
C MET A 1 -37.52 26.05 39.35
N VAL A 2 -38.53 25.22 39.11
CA VAL A 2 -38.33 23.79 38.79
C VAL A 2 -38.10 23.68 37.28
N LYS A 3 -36.89 23.28 36.86
CA LYS A 3 -36.59 23.03 35.45
C LYS A 3 -37.31 21.76 35.00
N HIS A 4 -38.40 21.89 34.25
CA HIS A 4 -39.00 20.77 33.54
C HIS A 4 -38.04 20.32 32.41
N GLY A 5 -37.29 19.25 32.66
CA GLY A 5 -36.53 18.56 31.64
C GLY A 5 -37.46 18.06 30.52
N ARG A 6 -37.10 18.35 29.27
CA ARG A 6 -37.77 17.87 28.05
C ARG A 6 -38.15 16.39 28.21
N ASN A 7 -39.45 16.11 28.34
CA ASN A 7 -39.97 14.77 28.53
C ASN A 7 -39.77 13.96 27.25
N LYS A 8 -38.63 13.29 27.19
CA LYS A 8 -38.09 12.58 26.03
C LYS A 8 -38.92 11.32 25.79
N LYS A 9 -39.82 11.34 24.80
CA LYS A 9 -40.24 10.18 23.98
C LYS A 9 -40.73 8.92 24.73
N ARG A 10 -41.47 9.04 25.85
CA ARG A 10 -41.90 7.87 26.64
C ARG A 10 -43.03 7.00 26.03
N ARG A 11 -43.46 7.22 24.78
CA ARG A 11 -44.53 6.43 24.12
C ARG A 11 -44.16 5.78 22.79
N ALA A 12 -42.89 5.82 22.36
CA ALA A 12 -42.45 5.15 21.14
C ALA A 12 -41.81 3.79 21.46
N GLY A 13 -42.61 2.82 21.92
CA GLY A 13 -42.03 1.50 22.25
C GLY A 13 -42.96 0.45 22.86
N ARG A 14 -44.29 0.55 22.72
CA ARG A 14 -45.19 -0.42 23.39
C ARG A 14 -45.74 -1.54 22.51
N ILE A 15 -45.58 -1.51 21.18
CA ILE A 15 -46.02 -2.62 20.31
C ILE A 15 -45.03 -2.81 19.15
N GLY A 16 -44.09 -3.73 19.34
CA GLY A 16 -43.52 -4.65 18.33
C GLY A 16 -42.76 -4.12 17.10
N ARG A 17 -42.78 -2.83 16.76
CA ARG A 17 -42.02 -2.31 15.61
C ARG A 17 -41.35 -0.99 15.96
N THR A 18 -40.03 -1.02 16.13
CA THR A 18 -39.22 0.20 16.15
C THR A 18 -39.45 0.95 14.82
N LYS A 19 -39.86 2.22 14.88
CA LYS A 19 -39.90 3.06 13.68
C LYS A 19 -38.47 3.21 13.16
N LEU A 20 -38.11 2.45 12.13
CA LEU A 20 -36.95 2.70 11.28
C LEU A 20 -37.13 4.10 10.66
N LYS A 21 -36.38 5.08 11.17
CA LYS A 21 -36.56 6.50 10.83
C LYS A 21 -36.13 6.87 9.41
N ASN A 22 -35.60 5.92 8.64
CA ASN A 22 -34.93 6.18 7.37
C ASN A 22 -35.46 5.29 6.23
N LYS A 23 -36.78 5.05 6.14
CA LYS A 23 -37.34 4.27 5.00
C LYS A 23 -37.09 4.95 3.63
N HIS A 24 -36.95 6.28 3.60
CA HIS A 24 -36.78 7.05 2.36
C HIS A 24 -35.34 7.52 2.10
N SER A 25 -34.46 7.47 3.11
CA SER A 25 -33.04 7.84 2.99
C SER A 25 -32.09 6.64 2.99
N PHE A 26 -32.61 5.43 3.24
CA PHE A 26 -31.84 4.21 2.99
C PHE A 26 -31.75 3.97 1.48
N ARG A 27 -30.86 4.73 0.83
CA ARG A 27 -30.32 4.29 -0.45
C ARG A 27 -29.53 3.03 -0.14
N ARG A 28 -29.97 1.89 -0.69
CA ARG A 28 -29.14 0.69 -0.70
C ARG A 28 -27.80 1.13 -1.26
N TRP A 29 -26.74 0.98 -0.48
CA TRP A 29 -25.40 1.18 -0.98
C TRP A 29 -25.20 0.10 -2.03
N ASP A 30 -25.35 0.47 -3.30
CA ASP A 30 -25.01 -0.36 -4.44
C ASP A 30 -23.58 0.02 -4.82
N PRO A 31 -22.55 -0.66 -4.27
CA PRO A 31 -21.21 -0.46 -4.73
C PRO A 31 -21.19 -1.00 -6.15
N LYS A 32 -21.25 -0.13 -7.16
CA LYS A 32 -20.86 -0.53 -8.52
C LYS A 32 -19.36 -0.82 -8.44
N PRO A 33 -18.93 -2.09 -8.40
CA PRO A 33 -17.51 -2.38 -8.21
C PRO A 33 -16.76 -1.90 -9.45
N GLN A 34 -15.62 -1.24 -9.25
CA GLN A 34 -14.70 -0.94 -10.35
C GLN A 34 -13.92 -2.21 -10.66
N ILE A 35 -14.41 -2.98 -11.63
CA ILE A 35 -13.76 -4.21 -12.10
C ILE A 35 -12.73 -3.81 -13.16
N ALA A 36 -11.46 -4.09 -12.90
CA ALA A 36 -10.35 -3.77 -13.79
C ALA A 36 -10.33 -4.66 -15.04
N ASP A 37 -10.57 -5.97 -14.86
CA ASP A 37 -10.50 -6.93 -15.96
C ASP A 37 -11.73 -6.84 -16.87
N ALA A 38 -11.47 -6.72 -18.17
CA ALA A 38 -12.52 -6.58 -19.19
C ALA A 38 -13.45 -7.81 -19.24
N VAL A 39 -12.89 -9.01 -19.14
CA VAL A 39 -13.65 -10.28 -19.19
C VAL A 39 -14.58 -10.41 -17.98
N VAL A 40 -14.06 -10.17 -16.78
CA VAL A 40 -14.86 -10.23 -15.55
C VAL A 40 -15.98 -9.20 -15.60
N ARG A 41 -15.71 -8.00 -16.14
CA ARG A 41 -16.70 -6.95 -16.30
C ARG A 41 -17.83 -7.31 -17.26
N GLN A 42 -17.56 -8.04 -18.34
CA GLN A 42 -18.59 -8.50 -19.29
C GLN A 42 -19.55 -9.50 -18.65
N HIS A 43 -19.04 -10.40 -17.82
CA HIS A 43 -19.84 -11.42 -17.14
C HIS A 43 -20.41 -10.95 -15.79
N TRP A 44 -20.14 -9.72 -15.36
CA TRP A 44 -20.63 -9.19 -14.09
C TRP A 44 -22.03 -8.61 -14.20
N ASP A 45 -23.01 -9.27 -13.58
CA ASP A 45 -24.40 -8.81 -13.53
C ASP A 45 -24.63 -7.88 -12.32
N PRO A 46 -24.91 -6.57 -12.53
CA PRO A 46 -25.11 -5.62 -11.43
C PRO A 46 -26.39 -5.88 -10.62
N SER A 47 -27.33 -6.69 -11.12
CA SER A 47 -28.56 -7.04 -10.40
C SER A 47 -28.34 -8.13 -9.34
N LYS A 48 -27.27 -8.92 -9.48
CA LYS A 48 -26.94 -10.03 -8.57
C LYS A 48 -25.98 -9.58 -7.47
N SER A 49 -25.94 -10.33 -6.37
CA SER A 49 -24.96 -10.09 -5.32
C SER A 49 -23.55 -10.45 -5.80
N PRO A 50 -22.49 -9.80 -5.26
CA PRO A 50 -21.11 -10.17 -5.59
C PRO A 50 -20.80 -11.65 -5.37
N SER A 51 -21.38 -12.27 -4.34
CA SER A 51 -21.19 -13.69 -4.06
C SER A 51 -21.76 -14.60 -5.15
N VAL A 52 -22.92 -14.26 -5.70
CA VAL A 52 -23.56 -15.03 -6.78
C VAL A 52 -22.82 -14.80 -8.09
N ASN A 53 -22.35 -13.58 -8.36
CA ASN A 53 -21.55 -13.32 -9.55
C ASN A 53 -20.24 -14.10 -9.55
N LEU A 54 -19.53 -14.10 -8.42
CA LEU A 54 -18.33 -14.91 -8.26
C LEU A 54 -18.64 -16.40 -8.44
N ALA A 55 -19.71 -16.92 -7.85
CA ALA A 55 -20.11 -18.31 -8.04
C ALA A 55 -20.43 -18.66 -9.50
N ASN A 56 -21.08 -17.77 -10.27
CA ASN A 56 -21.34 -17.97 -11.70
C ASN A 56 -20.06 -17.98 -12.54
N LEU A 57 -19.03 -17.26 -12.08
CA LEU A 57 -17.68 -17.28 -12.67
C LEU A 57 -16.86 -18.51 -12.22
N GLY A 58 -17.40 -19.36 -11.34
CA GLY A 58 -16.67 -20.48 -10.73
C GLY A 58 -15.71 -20.07 -9.60
N LEU A 59 -15.85 -18.85 -9.08
CA LEU A 59 -15.02 -18.29 -8.02
C LEU A 59 -15.72 -18.33 -6.66
N VAL A 60 -14.90 -18.36 -5.61
CA VAL A 60 -15.37 -18.41 -4.23
C VAL A 60 -15.34 -17.01 -3.62
N ALA A 61 -16.47 -16.56 -3.05
CA ALA A 61 -16.60 -15.22 -2.49
C ALA A 61 -15.94 -15.08 -1.11
N ARG A 62 -15.90 -16.16 -0.32
CA ARG A 62 -15.29 -16.17 1.02
C ARG A 62 -14.41 -17.41 1.19
N PRO A 63 -13.19 -17.41 0.64
CA PRO A 63 -12.32 -18.58 0.63
C PRO A 63 -12.14 -19.24 2.01
N ASN A 64 -11.91 -18.42 3.04
CA ASN A 64 -11.62 -18.92 4.39
C ASN A 64 -12.85 -19.43 5.15
N ASP A 65 -14.05 -18.90 4.84
CA ASP A 65 -15.28 -19.36 5.48
C ASP A 65 -15.80 -20.61 4.77
N ASP A 66 -15.74 -20.62 3.44
CA ASP A 66 -16.17 -21.75 2.64
C ASP A 66 -15.26 -22.97 2.89
N ALA A 67 -13.94 -22.77 3.02
CA ALA A 67 -13.01 -23.84 3.42
C ALA A 67 -13.34 -24.49 4.78
N LYS A 68 -13.92 -23.72 5.72
CA LYS A 68 -14.33 -24.23 7.04
C LYS A 68 -15.67 -24.96 7.01
N ASN A 69 -16.54 -24.58 6.08
CA ASN A 69 -17.91 -25.07 6.00
C ASN A 69 -18.09 -26.26 5.04
N ILE A 70 -17.06 -26.65 4.29
CA ILE A 70 -17.09 -27.84 3.43
C ILE A 70 -17.22 -29.09 4.31
N ALA A 71 -18.35 -29.78 4.19
CA ALA A 71 -18.53 -31.11 4.78
C ALA A 71 -17.46 -32.07 4.21
N PRO A 72 -16.91 -32.98 5.02
CA PRO A 72 -15.87 -33.91 4.57
C PRO A 72 -16.30 -34.78 3.37
N SER A 73 -17.61 -35.01 3.21
CA SER A 73 -18.20 -35.75 2.08
C SER A 73 -18.23 -34.99 0.75
N GLN A 74 -18.09 -33.66 0.78
CA GLN A 74 -18.05 -32.80 -0.41
C GLN A 74 -16.63 -32.36 -0.78
N ARG A 75 -15.61 -32.82 -0.04
CA ARG A 75 -14.22 -32.70 -0.49
C ARG A 75 -14.08 -33.53 -1.76
N ILE A 76 -14.06 -32.83 -2.89
CA ILE A 76 -13.73 -33.42 -4.19
C ILE A 76 -12.40 -34.15 -4.01
N GLN A 77 -12.40 -35.47 -4.15
CA GLN A 77 -11.14 -36.20 -4.20
C GLN A 77 -10.36 -35.68 -5.41
N PRO A 78 -9.08 -35.34 -5.27
CA PRO A 78 -8.30 -34.84 -6.39
C PRO A 78 -8.38 -35.87 -7.52
N ALA A 79 -8.98 -35.48 -8.64
CA ALA A 79 -9.01 -36.33 -9.82
C ALA A 79 -7.55 -36.57 -10.25
N THR A 80 -7.12 -37.84 -10.23
CA THR A 80 -5.74 -38.24 -10.49
C THR A 80 -5.33 -38.07 -11.95
N ASN A 81 -6.30 -37.85 -12.85
CA ASN A 81 -6.14 -37.83 -14.30
C ASN A 81 -6.63 -36.51 -14.91
N VAL A 82 -6.11 -35.37 -14.44
CA VAL A 82 -6.35 -34.09 -15.09
C VAL A 82 -5.04 -33.62 -15.69
N ASN A 83 -4.97 -33.54 -17.02
CA ASN A 83 -3.90 -32.78 -17.69
C ASN A 83 -4.09 -31.32 -17.29
N VAL A 84 -3.31 -30.86 -16.31
CA VAL A 84 -3.25 -29.46 -15.91
C VAL A 84 -2.70 -28.69 -17.10
N VAL A 85 -3.59 -28.13 -17.91
CA VAL A 85 -3.21 -27.07 -18.83
C VAL A 85 -2.95 -25.85 -17.95
N GLU A 86 -1.69 -25.51 -17.75
CA GLU A 86 -1.28 -24.26 -17.09
C GLU A 86 -1.81 -23.10 -17.95
N LEU A 87 -3.03 -22.67 -17.65
CA LEU A 87 -3.73 -21.67 -18.47
C LEU A 87 -3.09 -20.28 -18.33
N PHE A 88 -2.26 -20.06 -17.31
CA PHE A 88 -1.50 -18.83 -17.08
C PHE A 88 -0.20 -19.10 -16.31
N ASP A 89 0.91 -18.56 -16.82
CA ASP A 89 2.15 -18.36 -16.06
C ASP A 89 1.90 -17.25 -15.03
N ILE A 90 1.44 -17.61 -13.83
CA ILE A 90 1.35 -16.67 -12.72
C ILE A 90 2.75 -16.58 -12.11
N PRO A 91 3.47 -15.46 -12.25
CA PRO A 91 4.78 -15.31 -11.63
C PRO A 91 4.66 -15.41 -10.12
N ASP A 92 5.67 -16.00 -9.49
CA ASP A 92 5.68 -16.21 -8.04
C ASP A 92 5.56 -14.85 -7.32
N SER A 93 4.75 -14.84 -6.25
CA SER A 93 4.46 -13.62 -5.47
C SER A 93 5.73 -12.92 -4.97
N ASP A 94 6.79 -13.68 -4.75
CA ASP A 94 8.09 -13.18 -4.32
C ASP A 94 8.80 -12.40 -5.44
N GLU A 95 8.71 -12.84 -6.70
CA GLU A 95 9.27 -12.13 -7.86
C GLU A 95 8.62 -10.75 -8.05
N LEU A 96 7.29 -10.67 -7.90
CA LEU A 96 6.54 -9.41 -7.98
C LEU A 96 6.94 -8.41 -6.87
N ARG A 97 7.32 -8.92 -5.69
CA ARG A 97 7.79 -8.10 -4.56
C ARG A 97 9.19 -7.57 -4.83
N GLU A 98 10.06 -8.37 -5.41
CA GLU A 98 11.43 -7.98 -5.76
C GLU A 98 11.45 -6.87 -6.81
N GLN A 99 10.65 -6.99 -7.87
CA GLN A 99 10.49 -5.95 -8.89
C GLN A 99 10.06 -4.60 -8.29
N LYS A 100 9.16 -4.60 -7.29
CA LYS A 100 8.73 -3.38 -6.61
C LYS A 100 9.80 -2.76 -5.72
N ARG A 101 10.69 -3.57 -5.14
CA ARG A 101 11.80 -3.10 -4.30
C ARG A 101 12.90 -2.46 -5.14
N GLN A 102 13.23 -3.07 -6.28
CA GLN A 102 14.25 -2.55 -7.22
C GLN A 102 13.93 -1.15 -7.74
N ARG A 103 12.64 -0.82 -7.93
CA ARG A 103 12.22 0.51 -8.43
C ARG A 103 12.37 1.66 -7.43
N ARG A 104 12.69 1.41 -6.16
CA ARG A 104 12.85 2.47 -5.17
C ARG A 104 14.32 2.89 -5.11
N CYS A 105 14.70 3.87 -5.92
CA CYS A 105 15.99 4.55 -5.74
C CYS A 105 16.11 5.00 -4.27
N PRO A 106 17.18 4.61 -3.54
CA PRO A 106 17.28 4.90 -2.11
C PRO A 106 17.33 6.41 -1.78
N LEU A 107 17.72 7.23 -2.75
CA LEU A 107 17.81 8.68 -2.66
C LEU A 107 17.43 9.32 -4.01
N LYS A 108 16.59 10.37 -3.99
CA LYS A 108 16.18 11.10 -5.19
C LYS A 108 17.33 11.91 -5.76
N GLU A 109 17.27 12.22 -7.06
CA GLU A 109 18.33 12.97 -7.76
C GLU A 109 18.58 14.37 -7.19
N GLU A 110 17.52 15.08 -6.82
CA GLU A 110 17.62 16.41 -6.20
C GLU A 110 18.31 16.34 -4.84
N ASP A 111 17.94 15.35 -4.02
CA ASP A 111 18.55 15.11 -2.71
C ASP A 111 20.05 14.76 -2.84
N GLN A 112 20.44 14.04 -3.90
CA GLN A 112 21.84 13.75 -4.21
C GLN A 112 22.62 15.03 -4.54
N LYS A 113 22.10 15.88 -5.43
CA LYS A 113 22.73 17.17 -5.77
C LYS A 113 22.84 18.08 -4.54
N TYR A 114 21.85 18.03 -3.67
CA TYR A 114 21.83 18.81 -2.44
C TYR A 114 22.91 18.35 -1.46
N ILE A 115 22.95 17.06 -1.12
CA ILE A 115 23.89 16.54 -0.12
C ILE A 115 25.35 16.67 -0.60
N VAL A 116 25.60 16.56 -1.91
CA VAL A 116 26.93 16.76 -2.50
C VAL A 116 27.47 18.16 -2.22
N LYS A 117 26.64 19.21 -2.26
CA LYS A 117 27.06 20.58 -1.91
C LYS A 117 27.49 20.68 -0.44
N CYS A 118 26.74 20.04 0.47
CA CYS A 118 27.09 19.98 1.88
C CYS A 118 28.41 19.23 2.12
N LEU A 119 28.54 18.05 1.52
CA LEU A 119 29.72 17.18 1.64
C LEU A 119 30.97 17.80 1.00
N ALA A 120 30.83 18.52 -0.12
CA ALA A 120 31.95 19.18 -0.78
C ALA A 120 32.62 20.25 0.11
N LYS A 121 31.81 21.02 0.85
CA LYS A 121 32.35 22.06 1.74
C LYS A 121 32.82 21.48 3.08
N TYR A 122 31.98 20.69 3.74
CA TYR A 122 32.17 20.30 5.13
C TYR A 122 32.63 18.85 5.35
N GLY A 123 32.62 17.99 4.33
CA GLY A 123 32.86 16.57 4.52
C GLY A 123 31.80 15.94 5.43
N ASP A 124 32.22 15.24 6.48
CA ASP A 124 31.32 14.56 7.43
C ASP A 124 30.85 15.43 8.61
N ASP A 125 31.27 16.69 8.65
CA ASP A 125 30.87 17.64 9.70
C ASP A 125 29.43 18.15 9.48
N TYR A 126 28.44 17.30 9.72
CA TYR A 126 27.02 17.65 9.58
C TYR A 126 26.56 18.78 10.51
N GLY A 127 27.20 18.96 11.67
CA GLY A 127 26.90 20.06 12.58
C GLY A 127 27.26 21.43 12.03
N LYS A 128 28.35 21.54 11.24
CA LYS A 128 28.72 22.78 10.54
C LYS A 128 27.79 23.01 9.34
N ALA A 129 27.49 21.94 8.59
CA ALA A 129 26.55 22.00 7.47
C ALA A 129 25.15 22.43 7.91
N PHE A 130 24.69 22.00 9.08
CA PHE A 130 23.41 22.40 9.65
C PHE A 130 23.33 23.92 9.88
N ARG A 131 24.40 24.53 10.41
CA ARG A 131 24.46 25.97 10.72
C ARG A 131 24.60 26.87 9.49
N ASP A 132 25.09 26.33 8.37
CA ASP A 132 25.27 27.10 7.14
C ASP A 132 23.95 27.25 6.38
N THR A 133 23.22 28.32 6.67
CA THR A 133 21.92 28.63 6.04
C THR A 133 21.99 28.87 4.54
N LYS A 134 23.17 29.20 3.98
CA LYS A 134 23.32 29.42 2.54
C LYS A 134 23.35 28.09 1.77
N ILE A 135 23.97 27.07 2.36
CA ILE A 135 24.06 25.75 1.75
C ILE A 135 22.88 24.89 2.17
N ASN A 136 22.54 24.92 3.46
CA ASN A 136 21.37 24.26 4.03
C ASN A 136 20.10 25.10 3.81
N TYR A 137 19.81 25.50 2.57
CA TYR A 137 18.67 26.36 2.25
C TYR A 137 17.31 25.68 2.53
N MET A 138 17.28 24.34 2.52
CA MET A 138 16.09 23.54 2.87
C MET A 138 15.90 23.40 4.38
N GLN A 139 16.79 24.01 5.19
CA GLN A 139 16.72 24.02 6.66
C GLN A 139 16.60 22.62 7.28
N HIS A 140 17.27 21.63 6.67
CA HIS A 140 17.28 20.27 7.18
C HIS A 140 17.94 20.22 8.56
N THR A 141 17.40 19.37 9.43
CA THR A 141 18.02 19.12 10.74
C THR A 141 19.32 18.33 10.56
N GLU A 142 20.23 18.42 11.53
CA GLU A 142 21.50 17.67 11.52
C GLU A 142 21.27 16.16 11.30
N ASN A 143 20.25 15.60 11.94
CA ASN A 143 19.89 14.19 11.79
C ASN A 143 19.41 13.84 10.38
N GLN A 144 18.72 14.76 9.70
CA GLN A 144 18.30 14.55 8.31
C GLN A 144 19.50 14.59 7.37
N LEU A 145 20.41 15.56 7.54
CA LEU A 145 21.65 15.63 6.77
C LEU A 145 22.50 14.37 6.95
N ARG A 146 22.65 13.88 8.19
CA ARG A 146 23.36 12.63 8.49
C ARG A 146 22.72 11.43 7.79
N LYS A 147 21.39 11.30 7.82
CA LYS A 147 20.67 10.22 7.14
C LYS A 147 20.84 10.27 5.63
N MET A 148 20.75 11.46 5.03
CA MET A 148 20.94 11.64 3.59
C MET A 148 22.39 11.36 3.16
N GLY A 149 23.37 11.87 3.92
CA GLY A 149 24.79 11.61 3.70
C GLY A 149 25.12 10.13 3.81
N ALA A 150 24.66 9.46 4.88
CA ALA A 150 24.86 8.02 5.04
C ALA A 150 24.24 7.20 3.89
N ARG A 151 23.04 7.57 3.43
CA ARG A 151 22.43 6.94 2.26
C ARG A 151 23.26 7.17 0.99
N PHE A 152 23.70 8.40 0.74
CA PHE A 152 24.52 8.74 -0.42
C PHE A 152 25.82 7.91 -0.48
N LEU A 153 26.47 7.69 0.66
CA LEU A 153 27.68 6.86 0.74
C LEU A 153 27.43 5.38 0.46
N LEU A 154 26.22 4.89 0.73
CA LEU A 154 25.81 3.50 0.44
C LEU A 154 25.31 3.30 -1.00
N LEU A 155 25.09 4.35 -1.79
CA LEU A 155 24.63 4.21 -3.17
C LEU A 155 25.71 3.57 -4.07
N ASN A 156 25.28 2.66 -4.95
CA ASN A 156 26.10 2.09 -6.01
C ASN A 156 26.42 3.13 -7.10
N LYS A 157 27.47 2.90 -7.90
CA LYS A 157 27.90 3.79 -8.98
C LYS A 157 26.77 4.06 -10.00
N GLU A 158 25.98 3.04 -10.33
CA GLU A 158 24.84 3.15 -11.27
C GLU A 158 23.69 4.01 -10.74
N GLN A 159 23.52 4.07 -9.41
CA GLN A 159 22.45 4.82 -8.75
C GLN A 159 22.82 6.27 -8.48
N ARG A 160 24.11 6.61 -8.59
CA ARG A 160 24.62 7.97 -8.40
C ARG A 160 24.51 8.75 -9.70
N VAL A 161 23.77 9.84 -9.65
CA VAL A 161 23.69 10.81 -10.74
C VAL A 161 24.81 11.85 -10.63
N VAL A 162 25.40 12.00 -9.44
CA VAL A 162 26.36 13.07 -9.11
C VAL A 162 27.69 12.48 -8.64
N ASP A 163 28.79 13.14 -9.02
CA ASP A 163 30.14 12.77 -8.61
C ASP A 163 30.36 12.88 -7.10
N VAL A 164 31.25 12.03 -6.59
CA VAL A 164 31.62 11.99 -5.18
C VAL A 164 32.64 13.09 -4.88
N PRO A 165 32.39 13.97 -3.89
CA PRO A 165 33.37 14.98 -3.48
C PRO A 165 34.68 14.40 -2.95
N GLU A 166 35.81 15.06 -3.23
CA GLU A 166 37.16 14.62 -2.84
C GLU A 166 37.29 14.33 -1.34
N LYS A 167 36.72 15.21 -0.50
CA LYS A 167 36.79 15.10 0.97
C LYS A 167 36.15 13.82 1.53
N VAL A 168 35.19 13.24 0.81
CA VAL A 168 34.38 12.10 1.28
C VAL A 168 34.66 10.85 0.43
N LYS A 169 35.55 10.97 -0.57
CA LYS A 169 35.95 9.87 -1.45
C LYS A 169 36.51 8.67 -0.67
N ALA A 170 37.22 8.93 0.44
CA ALA A 170 37.78 7.90 1.31
C ALA A 170 36.71 7.09 2.09
N LEU A 171 35.50 7.61 2.24
CA LEU A 171 34.42 7.01 3.06
C LEU A 171 33.36 6.30 2.22
N VAL A 172 33.42 6.46 0.91
CA VAL A 172 32.61 5.66 0.00
C VAL A 172 33.06 4.22 0.12
N LYS A 173 32.16 3.35 0.60
CA LYS A 173 32.35 1.91 0.47
C LYS A 173 32.32 1.60 -1.03
N THR A 174 33.48 1.33 -1.60
CA THR A 174 33.57 0.68 -2.90
C THR A 174 33.08 -0.75 -2.71
N VAL A 175 31.76 -0.93 -2.83
CA VAL A 175 31.20 -2.25 -3.13
C VAL A 175 31.53 -2.46 -4.60
N GLU A 176 32.73 -2.95 -4.87
CA GLU A 176 33.03 -3.56 -6.15
C GLU A 176 32.08 -4.76 -6.28
N GLN A 177 31.15 -4.68 -7.23
CA GLN A 177 30.37 -5.82 -7.68
C GLN A 177 31.20 -6.63 -8.67
#